data_AF-A0AAU6VJQ9-F1
#
_entry.id   AF-A0AAU6VJQ9-F1
#
_cell.length_a   1.000
_cell.length_b   1.000
_cell.length_c   1.000
_cell.angle_alpha   90.00
_cell.angle_beta   90.00
_cell.angle_gamma   90.00
#
_symmetry.space_group_name_H-M   'P 1'
#
loop_
_entity.id
_entity.type
_entity.pdbx_description
1 polymer ?
#
loop_
_entity_poly.entity_id
_entity_poly.type
_entity_poly.pdbx_seq_one_letter_code
_entity_poly.pdbx_strand_id
1 'polypeptide(L)'
;MNSKNVERAQEVIIRELSKLNTLEARQVLASVQDSLFKGTIGCKQESVRRLSKIESDREIYEFLLSLDLEFMPQRYVFKLCTKKFGEARMPKKSSFNRGFKKLLAKKELQN
;
A
#
# COMPACT_ATOMS: atom_id res chain seq x y z
N MET A 1 -17.07 -4.42 19.18
CA MET A 1 -17.08 -5.26 17.97
C MET A 1 -15.66 -5.39 17.50
N ASN A 2 -15.14 -6.62 17.38
CA ASN A 2 -13.80 -6.84 16.84
C ASN A 2 -13.79 -6.47 15.35
N SER A 3 -12.66 -5.96 14.85
CA SER A 3 -12.48 -5.74 13.41
C SER A 3 -12.63 -7.08 12.67
N LYS A 4 -13.21 -7.10 11.47
CA LYS A 4 -13.27 -8.30 10.61
C LYS A 4 -11.90 -8.97 10.41
N ASN A 5 -10.82 -8.19 10.49
CA ASN A 5 -9.46 -8.72 10.40
C ASN A 5 -9.06 -9.50 11.67
N VAL A 6 -9.53 -9.08 12.84
CA VAL A 6 -9.29 -9.75 14.12
C VAL A 6 -10.04 -11.08 14.16
N GLU A 7 -11.28 -11.10 13.66
CA GLU A 7 -12.10 -12.34 13.57
C GLU A 7 -11.43 -13.37 12.64
N ARG A 8 -11.00 -12.97 11.44
CA ARG A 8 -10.26 -13.85 10.52
C ARG A 8 -8.94 -14.35 11.10
N ALA A 9 -8.20 -13.48 11.79
CA ALA A 9 -6.95 -13.89 12.45
C ALA A 9 -7.22 -14.94 13.53
N GLN A 10 -8.28 -14.75 14.32
CA GLN A 10 -8.70 -15.69 15.34
C GLN A 10 -9.05 -17.07 14.75
N GLU A 11 -9.79 -17.11 13.64
CA GLU A 11 -10.10 -18.37 12.94
C GLU A 11 -8.85 -19.12 12.49
N VAL A 12 -7.88 -18.41 11.89
CA VAL A 12 -6.60 -19.01 11.46
C VAL A 12 -5.83 -19.55 12.66
N ILE A 13 -5.71 -18.77 13.74
CA ILE A 13 -5.00 -19.18 14.95
C ILE A 13 -5.65 -20.43 15.56
N ILE A 14 -6.98 -20.47 15.67
CA ILE A 14 -7.70 -21.63 16.21
C ILE A 14 -7.44 -22.88 15.35
N ARG A 15 -7.50 -22.75 14.02
CA ARG A 15 -7.26 -23.87 13.09
C ARG A 15 -5.86 -24.46 13.21
N GLU A 16 -4.85 -23.62 13.46
CA GLU A 16 -3.48 -24.11 13.64
C GLU A 16 -3.29 -24.72 15.04
N LEU A 17 -3.84 -24.11 16.09
CA LEU A 17 -3.74 -24.62 17.46
C LEU A 17 -4.55 -25.91 17.67
N SER A 18 -5.61 -26.16 16.91
CA SER A 18 -6.41 -27.39 17.01
C SER A 18 -5.64 -28.64 16.57
N LYS A 19 -4.45 -28.48 15.97
CA LYS A 19 -3.54 -29.59 15.63
C LYS A 19 -2.70 -30.07 16.83
N LEU A 20 -2.75 -29.33 17.93
CA LEU A 20 -2.01 -29.60 19.16
C LEU A 20 -2.99 -30.01 20.26
N ASN A 21 -2.47 -30.65 21.32
CA ASN A 21 -3.28 -30.82 22.52
C ASN A 21 -3.39 -29.50 23.30
N THR A 22 -4.32 -29.44 24.26
CA THR A 22 -4.63 -28.22 25.01
C THR A 22 -3.43 -27.67 25.80
N LEU A 23 -2.54 -28.55 26.28
CA LEU A 23 -1.35 -28.15 27.04
C LEU A 23 -0.31 -27.51 26.11
N GLU A 24 -0.02 -28.16 24.98
CA GLU A 24 0.89 -27.67 23.94
C GLU A 24 0.40 -26.35 23.37
N ALA A 25 -0.89 -26.24 23.05
CA ALA A 25 -1.48 -25.01 22.54
C ALA A 25 -1.32 -23.84 23.53
N ARG A 26 -1.49 -24.09 24.84
CA ARG A 26 -1.26 -23.08 25.88
C ARG A 26 0.21 -22.66 25.95
N GLN A 27 1.15 -23.60 25.88
CA GLN A 27 2.58 -23.30 25.89
C GLN A 27 3.01 -22.47 24.67
N VAL A 28 2.49 -22.81 23.48
CA VAL A 28 2.74 -22.06 22.25
C VAL A 28 2.22 -20.63 22.38
N LEU A 29 0.98 -20.44 22.85
CA LEU A 29 0.42 -19.10 23.06
C LEU A 29 1.24 -18.26 24.04
N ALA A 30 1.68 -18.85 25.17
CA ALA A 30 2.52 -18.18 26.13
C ALA A 30 3.88 -17.76 25.52
N SER A 31 4.51 -18.65 24.75
CA SER A 31 5.78 -18.36 24.08
C SER A 31 5.64 -17.26 23.01
N VAL A 32 4.56 -17.28 22.23
CA VAL A 32 4.26 -16.25 21.22
C VAL A 32 4.01 -14.90 21.89
N GLN A 33 3.23 -14.88 22.98
CA GLN A 33 2.97 -13.66 23.76
C GLN A 33 4.27 -13.06 24.30
N ASP A 34 5.13 -13.87 24.91
CA ASP A 34 6.45 -13.46 25.39
C ASP A 34 7.31 -12.90 24.26
N SER A 35 7.30 -13.56 23.10
CA SER A 35 8.10 -13.16 21.94
C SER A 35 7.62 -11.85 21.31
N LEU A 36 6.31 -11.58 21.35
CA LEU A 36 5.71 -10.32 20.94
C LEU A 36 6.04 -9.20 21.93
N PHE A 37 5.94 -9.46 23.24
CA PHE A 37 6.27 -8.48 24.29
C PHE A 37 7.75 -8.08 24.28
N LYS A 38 8.63 -9.06 24.10
CA LYS A 38 10.09 -8.86 23.98
C LYS A 38 10.51 -8.22 22.65
N GLY A 39 9.59 -8.05 21.70
CA GLY A 39 9.87 -7.48 20.37
C GLY A 39 10.70 -8.39 19.46
N THR A 40 10.93 -9.64 19.85
CA THR A 40 11.67 -10.66 19.08
C THR A 40 10.96 -11.07 17.79
N ILE A 41 9.62 -10.98 17.76
CA ILE A 41 8.83 -11.14 16.54
C ILE A 41 8.37 -9.76 16.10
N GLY A 42 9.00 -9.23 15.05
CA GLY A 42 8.58 -7.98 14.44
C GLY A 42 7.24 -8.13 13.74
N CYS A 43 6.18 -7.57 14.31
CA CYS A 43 4.94 -7.30 13.56
C CYS A 43 5.22 -6.21 12.54
N LYS A 44 5.77 -6.58 11.37
CA LYS A 44 5.79 -5.69 10.21
C LYS A 44 4.34 -5.53 9.77
N GLN A 45 3.68 -4.46 10.21
CA GLN A 45 2.46 -4.03 9.54
C GLN A 45 2.81 -3.81 8.08
N GLU A 46 2.31 -4.68 7.20
CA GLU A 46 2.39 -4.42 5.77
C GLU A 46 1.78 -3.05 5.52
N SER A 47 2.58 -2.14 4.94
CA SER A 47 2.08 -0.82 4.61
C SER A 47 0.93 -0.99 3.62
N VAL A 48 -0.30 -0.75 4.07
CA VAL A 48 -1.46 -0.74 3.19
C VAL A 48 -1.14 0.21 2.04
N ARG A 49 -1.03 -0.32 0.82
CA ARG A 49 -0.66 0.43 -0.38
C ARG A 49 -1.74 1.47 -0.66
N ARG A 50 -1.60 2.67 -0.10
CA ARG A 50 -2.45 3.82 -0.42
C ARG A 50 -2.07 4.32 -1.81
N LEU A 51 -2.91 4.03 -2.79
CA LEU A 51 -2.79 4.60 -4.13
C LEU A 51 -2.86 6.13 -4.03
N SER A 52 -1.97 6.81 -4.73
CA SER A 52 -2.04 8.27 -4.89
C SER A 52 -3.26 8.65 -5.71
N LYS A 53 -3.73 9.91 -5.63
CA LYS A 53 -4.87 10.41 -6.44
C LYS A 53 -4.65 10.18 -7.95
N ILE A 54 -3.39 10.19 -8.41
CA ILE A 54 -3.02 9.84 -9.79
C ILE A 54 -3.26 8.35 -10.06
N GLU A 55 -2.80 7.46 -9.17
CA GLU A 55 -2.95 6.01 -9.33
C GLU A 55 -4.41 5.54 -9.15
N SER A 56 -5.24 6.31 -8.44
CA SER A 56 -6.67 6.03 -8.26
C SER A 56 -7.53 6.50 -9.43
N ASP A 57 -7.09 7.51 -10.19
CA ASP A 57 -7.81 8.02 -11.35
C ASP A 57 -7.25 7.37 -12.63
N ARG A 58 -7.97 6.36 -13.14
CA ARG A 58 -7.55 5.56 -14.28
C ARG A 58 -7.23 6.39 -15.52
N GLU A 59 -8.06 7.39 -15.82
CA GLU A 59 -7.92 8.20 -17.03
C GLU A 59 -6.66 9.09 -16.96
N ILE A 60 -6.39 9.67 -15.79
CA ILE A 60 -5.17 10.45 -15.54
C ILE A 60 -3.95 9.52 -15.61
N TYR A 61 -4.03 8.34 -15.01
CA TYR A 61 -2.95 7.36 -14.99
C TYR A 61 -2.56 6.88 -16.40
N GLU A 62 -3.54 6.45 -17.20
CA GLU A 62 -3.32 5.99 -18.58
C GLU A 62 -2.78 7.12 -19.46
N PHE A 63 -3.29 8.35 -19.29
CA PHE A 63 -2.74 9.50 -20.00
C PHE A 63 -1.29 9.80 -19.63
N LEU A 64 -0.91 9.69 -18.36
CA LEU A 64 0.48 9.88 -17.96
C LEU A 64 1.40 8.79 -18.52
N LEU A 65 0.91 7.54 -18.62
CA LEU A 65 1.68 6.45 -19.22
C LEU A 65 1.88 6.62 -20.73
N SER A 66 0.95 7.26 -21.44
CA SER A 66 1.09 7.52 -22.87
C SER A 66 2.04 8.68 -23.19
N LEU A 67 2.46 9.46 -22.19
CA LEU A 67 3.42 10.54 -22.36
C LEU A 67 4.87 10.06 -22.25
N ASP A 68 5.74 10.79 -22.94
CA ASP A 68 7.17 10.58 -22.83
C ASP A 68 7.78 11.35 -21.64
N LEU A 69 7.46 10.85 -20.44
CA LEU A 69 7.75 11.52 -19.18
C LEU A 69 9.24 11.76 -18.91
N GLU A 70 10.14 11.03 -19.58
CA GLU A 70 11.60 11.17 -19.44
C GLU A 70 12.08 12.51 -20.00
N PHE A 71 11.45 13.00 -21.07
CA PHE A 71 11.85 14.24 -21.75
C PHE A 71 10.94 15.43 -21.44
N MET A 72 9.90 15.23 -20.63
CA MET A 72 8.94 16.27 -20.30
C MET A 72 9.16 16.85 -18.90
N PRO A 73 9.33 18.18 -18.75
CA PRO A 73 9.42 18.80 -17.43
C PRO A 73 8.16 18.55 -16.61
N GLN A 74 8.32 18.13 -15.35
CA GLN A 74 7.20 17.85 -14.42
C GLN A 74 6.17 18.99 -14.35
N ARG A 75 6.64 20.24 -14.36
CA ARG A 75 5.77 21.44 -14.33
C ARG A 75 4.89 21.53 -15.58
N TYR A 76 5.41 21.13 -16.73
CA TYR A 76 4.68 21.13 -17.99
C TYR A 76 3.62 20.02 -17.98
N VAL A 77 3.99 18.80 -17.57
CA VAL A 77 3.03 17.69 -17.47
C VAL A 77 1.90 18.01 -16.49
N PHE A 78 2.21 18.62 -15.34
CA PHE A 78 1.17 19.05 -14.40
C PHE A 78 0.19 20.03 -15.04
N LYS A 79 0.68 21.06 -15.75
CA LYS A 79 -0.17 22.03 -16.46
C LYS A 79 -1.02 21.34 -17.54
N LEU A 80 -0.45 20.39 -18.26
CA LEU A 80 -1.15 19.64 -19.31
C LEU A 80 -2.29 18.80 -18.71
N CYS A 81 -2.04 18.07 -17.63
CA CYS A 81 -3.07 17.30 -16.93
C CYS A 81 -4.14 18.21 -16.33
N THR A 82 -3.77 19.33 -15.70
CA THR A 82 -4.75 20.30 -15.18
C THR A 82 -5.62 20.89 -16.29
N LYS A 83 -5.03 21.21 -17.45
CA LYS A 83 -5.77 21.70 -18.62
C LYS A 83 -6.74 20.65 -19.17
N LYS A 84 -6.36 19.38 -19.17
CA LYS A 84 -7.15 18.28 -19.73
C LYS A 84 -8.26 17.78 -18.80
N PHE A 85 -7.99 17.65 -17.49
CA PHE A 85 -8.89 17.00 -16.53
C PHE A 85 -9.52 17.97 -15.51
N GLY A 86 -9.05 19.22 -15.46
CA GLY A 86 -9.52 20.24 -14.54
C GLY A 86 -8.88 20.18 -13.15
N GLU A 87 -8.85 21.32 -12.46
CA GLU A 87 -8.22 21.46 -11.14
C GLU A 87 -8.87 20.58 -10.06
N ALA A 88 -10.18 20.34 -10.15
CA ALA A 88 -10.92 19.54 -9.16
C ALA A 88 -10.46 18.07 -9.12
N ARG A 89 -10.18 17.48 -10.29
CA ARG A 89 -9.70 16.09 -10.41
C ARG A 89 -8.22 15.98 -10.08
N MET A 90 -7.43 17.00 -10.40
CA MET A 90 -6.00 16.97 -10.13
C MET A 90 -5.67 17.01 -8.62
N PRO A 91 -4.59 16.35 -8.17
CA PRO A 91 -4.04 16.58 -6.85
C PRO A 91 -3.32 17.93 -6.78
N LYS A 92 -3.07 18.43 -5.56
CA LYS A 92 -2.18 19.58 -5.35
C LYS A 92 -0.80 19.30 -5.96
N LYS A 93 -0.14 20.35 -6.47
CA LYS A 93 1.17 20.28 -7.15
C LYS A 93 2.22 19.46 -6.41
N SER A 94 2.33 19.61 -5.08
CA SER A 94 3.28 18.84 -4.27
C SER A 94 2.98 17.34 -4.24
N SER A 95 1.70 16.97 -4.20
CA SER A 95 1.24 15.59 -4.25
C SER A 95 1.41 14.99 -5.65
N PHE A 96 1.14 15.79 -6.69
CA PHE A 96 1.43 15.40 -8.07
C PHE A 96 2.92 15.06 -8.27
N ASN A 97 3.83 15.93 -7.83
CA ASN A 97 5.27 15.72 -7.99
C ASN A 97 5.76 14.43 -7.30
N ARG A 98 5.19 14.07 -6.15
CA ARG A 98 5.49 12.80 -5.46
C ARG A 98 4.98 11.60 -6.25
N GLY A 99 3.76 11.68 -6.78
CA GLY A 99 3.19 10.62 -7.62
C GLY A 99 3.94 10.46 -8.94
N PHE A 100 4.36 11.56 -9.55
CA PHE A 100 5.11 11.58 -10.81
C PHE A 100 6.46 10.86 -10.70
N LYS A 101 7.24 11.13 -9.64
CA LYS A 101 8.51 10.42 -9.41
C LYS A 101 8.33 8.91 -9.27
N LYS A 102 7.26 8.48 -8.59
CA LYS A 102 6.92 7.05 -8.48
C LYS A 102 6.51 6.45 -9.83
N LEU A 103 5.84 7.23 -10.66
CA LEU A 103 5.38 6.79 -11.98
C LEU A 103 6.56 6.63 -12.96
N LEU A 104 7.54 7.55 -12.92
CA LEU A 104 8.82 7.42 -13.62
C LEU A 104 9.57 6.15 -13.20
N ALA A 105 9.77 5.94 -11.89
CA ALA A 105 10.47 4.77 -11.38
C ALA A 105 9.80 3.44 -11.80
N LYS A 106 8.47 3.42 -11.98
CA LYS A 106 7.77 2.25 -12.52
C LYS A 106 7.99 2.06 -14.02
N LYS A 107 8.04 3.15 -14.80
CA LYS A 107 8.28 3.10 -16.25
C LYS A 107 9.69 2.56 -16.54
N GLU A 108 10.69 3.00 -15.77
CA GLU A 108 12.07 2.50 -15.83
C GLU A 108 12.21 1.01 -15.46
N LEU A 109 11.36 0.48 -14.58
CA LEU A 109 11.35 -0.94 -14.20
C LEU A 109 10.59 -1.85 -15.19
N GLN A 110 9.83 -1.26 -16.12
CA GLN A 110 9.06 -2.00 -17.14
C GLN A 110 9.77 -2.06 -18.49
N ASN A 111 10.83 -1.28 -18.68
CA ASN A 111 11.75 -1.33 -19.82
C ASN A 111 12.95 -2.23 -19.49
#